data_AF-A0A1G4R1W7-F1
#
_entry.id   AF-A0A1G4R1W7-F1
#
_cell.length_a   1.000
_cell.length_b   1.000
_cell.length_c   1.000
_cell.angle_alpha   90.00
_cell.angle_beta   90.00
_cell.angle_gamma   90.00
#
_symmetry.space_group_name_H-M   'P 1'
#
loop_
_entity.id
_entity.type
_entity.pdbx_description
1 polymer ?
#
loop_
_entity_poly.entity_id
_entity_poly.type
_entity_poly.pdbx_seq_one_letter_code
_entity_poly.pdbx_strand_id
1 'polypeptide(L)' 'MIGWLIDNATNIVVILAVAALVTLAIWSMVKDRKAGKSSCGCGCANCAMAGKCHQQKKR' A
#
# COMPACT_ATOMS: atom_id res chain seq x y z
N MET A 1 -31.50 -20.22 5.51
CA MET A 1 -30.16 -19.84 5.02
C MET A 1 -30.03 -18.33 4.78
N ILE A 2 -30.97 -17.69 4.06
CA ILE A 2 -30.99 -16.23 3.85
C ILE A 2 -31.08 -15.40 5.16
N GLY A 3 -31.72 -15.91 6.21
CA GLY A 3 -31.82 -15.21 7.50
C GLY A 3 -30.47 -14.96 8.20
N TRP A 4 -29.49 -15.87 8.07
CA TRP A 4 -28.15 -15.69 8.66
C TRP A 4 -27.40 -14.52 8.00
N LEU A 5 -27.61 -14.33 6.69
CA LEU A 5 -27.05 -13.21 5.93
C LEU A 5 -27.64 -11.87 6.36
N ILE A 6 -28.94 -11.84 6.71
CA ILE A 6 -29.65 -10.63 7.17
C ILE A 6 -29.21 -10.28 8.60
N ASP A 7 -29.11 -11.28 9.48
CA ASP A 7 -28.68 -11.10 10.87
C ASP A 7 -27.24 -10.56 10.97
N ASN A 8 -26.37 -10.99 10.04
CA ASN A 8 -24.97 -10.56 9.97
C ASN A 8 -24.73 -9.46 8.93
N ALA A 9 -25.78 -8.84 8.38
CA ALA A 9 -25.66 -7.86 7.29
C ALA A 9 -24.76 -6.67 7.69
N THR A 10 -24.89 -6.20 8.94
CA THR A 10 -24.07 -5.10 9.48
C THR A 10 -22.58 -5.45 9.49
N ASN A 11 -22.23 -6.65 9.97
CA ASN A 11 -20.83 -7.10 9.99
C ASN A 11 -20.25 -7.21 8.57
N ILE A 12 -21.03 -7.74 7.62
CA ILE A 12 -20.61 -7.86 6.23
C ILE A 12 -20.32 -6.48 5.62
N VAL A 13 -21.19 -5.49 5.88
CA VAL A 13 -21.00 -4.12 5.41
C VAL A 13 -19.74 -3.48 6.00
N VAL A 14 -19.50 -3.66 7.30
CA VAL A 14 -18.30 -3.13 7.97
C VAL A 14 -17.03 -3.74 7.39
N ILE A 15 -17.01 -5.06 7.18
CA ILE A 15 -15.85 -5.76 6.59
C ILE A 15 -15.59 -5.25 5.16
N LEU A 16 -16.64 -5.07 4.35
CA LEU A 16 -16.50 -4.52 3.00
C LEU A 16 -15.95 -3.10 3.01
N ALA A 17 -16.42 -2.24 3.93
CA ALA A 17 -15.91 -0.88 4.05
C ALA A 17 -14.42 -0.86 4.43
N VAL A 18 -14.01 -1.66 5.42
CA VAL A 18 -12.59 -1.78 5.81
C VAL A 18 -11.75 -2.33 4.65
N ALA A 19 -12.22 -3.35 3.96
CA ALA A 19 -11.53 -3.92 2.81
C ALA A 19 -11.36 -2.90 1.67
N ALA A 20 -12.37 -2.05 1.42
CA ALA A 20 -12.27 -0.98 0.43
C ALA A 20 -11.21 0.06 0.81
N LEU A 21 -11.13 0.46 2.08
CA LEU A 21 -10.08 1.38 2.55
C LEU A 21 -8.68 0.78 2.43
N VAL A 22 -8.51 -0.49 2.80
CA VAL A 22 -7.21 -1.18 2.69
C VAL A 22 -6.78 -1.34 1.23
N THR A 23 -7.70 -1.69 0.34
CA THR A 23 -7.39 -1.81 -1.10
C THR A 23 -7.02 -0.46 -1.71
N LEU A 24 -7.70 0.62 -1.35
CA LEU A 24 -7.32 1.98 -1.77
C LEU A 24 -5.93 2.39 -1.25
N ALA A 25 -5.62 2.08 0.00
CA ALA A 25 -4.30 2.35 0.58
C ALA A 25 -3.18 1.56 -0.14
N ILE A 26 -3.40 0.27 -0.42
CA ILE A 26 -2.44 -0.53 -1.19
C ILE A 26 -2.32 0.00 -2.61
N TRP A 27 -3.43 0.38 -3.23
CA TRP A 27 -3.44 0.92 -4.59
C TRP A 27 -2.66 2.24 -4.69
N SER A 28 -2.82 3.15 -3.74
CA SER A 28 -2.04 4.39 -3.69
C SER A 28 -0.55 4.09 -3.52
N MET A 29 -0.18 3.19 -2.61
CA MET A 29 1.21 2.75 -2.43
C MET A 29 1.81 2.12 -3.69
N VAL A 30 1.06 1.27 -4.40
CA VAL A 30 1.53 0.65 -5.65
C VAL A 30 1.67 1.68 -6.76
N LYS A 31 0.71 2.60 -6.89
CA LYS A 31 0.77 3.71 -7.85
C LYS A 31 1.98 4.59 -7.59
N ASP A 32 2.23 4.95 -6.33
CA ASP A 32 3.36 5.77 -5.93
C ASP A 32 4.69 5.04 -6.20
N ARG A 33 4.77 3.75 -5.90
CA ARG A 33 5.92 2.91 -6.26
C ARG A 33 6.15 2.84 -7.78
N LYS A 34 5.09 2.68 -8.58
CA LYS A 34 5.17 2.71 -10.05
C LYS A 34 5.60 4.08 -10.58
N ALA A 35 5.22 5.17 -9.92
CA ALA A 35 5.65 6.52 -10.22
C ALA A 35 7.08 6.83 -9.74
N GLY A 36 7.83 5.83 -9.25
CA GLY A 36 9.20 5.99 -8.77
C GLY A 36 9.31 6.64 -7.39
N LYS A 37 8.19 6.83 -6.68
CA LYS A 37 8.19 7.31 -5.29
C LYS A 37 8.54 6.12 -4.39
N SER A 38 9.78 6.09 -3.92
CA SER A 38 10.27 5.13 -2.94
C SER A 38 9.82 5.52 -1.53
N SER A 39 9.81 4.57 -0.59
CA SER A 39 9.44 4.79 0.81
C SER A 39 10.32 5.84 1.53
N CYS A 40 11.49 6.19 0.96
CA CYS A 40 12.28 7.33 1.37
C CYS A 40 11.70 8.60 0.74
N GLY A 41 10.92 9.36 1.52
CA GLY A 41 10.22 10.58 1.07
C GLY A 41 11.12 11.72 0.58
N CYS A 42 12.42 11.68 0.90
CA CYS A 42 13.44 12.51 0.26
C CYS A 42 14.10 11.67 -0.83
N GLY A 43 13.94 12.08 -2.10
CA GLY A 43 14.47 11.34 -3.26
C GLY A 43 15.91 10.84 -3.07
N CYS A 44 16.24 9.71 -3.69
CA CYS A 44 17.49 8.96 -3.44
C CYS A 44 18.78 9.76 -3.60
N ALA A 45 18.77 10.94 -4.25
CA ALA A 45 19.93 11.82 -4.41
C ALA A 45 20.45 12.43 -3.09
N ASN A 46 19.57 12.69 -2.10
CA ASN A 46 19.95 13.26 -0.78
C ASN A 46 19.62 12.32 0.38
N CYS A 47 19.29 11.06 0.11
CA CYS A 47 18.99 10.07 1.15
C CYS A 47 20.29 9.72 1.91
N ALA A 48 20.25 9.69 3.25
CA ALA A 48 21.39 9.27 4.07
C ALA A 48 21.90 7.85 3.76
N MET A 49 21.06 7.01 3.13
CA MET A 49 21.41 5.67 2.64
C MET A 49 21.68 5.60 1.12
N ALA A 50 21.78 6.72 0.40
CA ALA A 50 21.98 6.77 -1.06
C ALA A 50 23.17 5.89 -1.52
N GLY A 51 24.28 5.92 -0.77
CA GLY A 51 25.49 5.14 -1.06
C GLY A 51 25.39 3.62 -0.86
N LYS A 52 24.38 3.14 -0.12
CA LYS A 52 24.15 1.68 0.09
C LYS A 52 23.02 1.14 -0.80
N CYS A 53 21.97 1.93 -1.04
CA CYS A 53 20.81 1.49 -1.81
C CYS A 53 21.07 1.42 -3.33
N HIS A 54 21.97 2.25 -3.87
CA HIS A 54 22.34 2.28 -5.28
C HIS A 54 23.83 1.95 -5.49
N GLN A 55 24.30 0.87 -4.89
CA GLN A 55 25.69 0.44 -5.09
C GLN A 55 25.89 0.01 -6.56
N GLN A 56 26.49 0.89 -7.37
CA GLN A 56 26.90 0.54 -8.73
C GLN A 56 27.87 -0.64 -8.64
N LYS A 57 27.49 -1.77 -9.21
CA LYS A 57 28.34 -2.96 -9.30
C LYS A 57 29.54 -2.58 -10.17
N LYS A 58 30.68 -2.25 -9.55
CA LYS A 58 31.95 -2.06 -10.25
C LYS A 58 32.27 -3.39 -10.96
N ARG A 59 32.19 -3.39 -12.30
CA ARG A 59 32.87 -4.39 -13.12
C ARG A 59 34.33 -3.99 -13.25
#